data_AF-A0A014MGU0-F1
#
_entry.id   AF-A0A014MGU0-F1
#
_cell.length_a   1.000
_cell.length_b   1.000
_cell.length_c   1.000
_cell.angle_alpha   90.00
_cell.angle_beta   90.00
_cell.angle_gamma   90.00
#
_symmetry.space_group_name_H-M   'P 1'
#
loop_
_entity.id
_entity.type
_entity.pdbx_description
1 polymer ?
#
loop_
_entity_poly.entity_id
_entity_poly.type
_entity_poly.pdbx_seq_one_letter_code
_entity_poly.pdbx_strand_id
1 'polypeptide(L)'
;MEAKRVPTGFRILIGVAIFVITFLIARPSDPSTQGQQNFWIFLARIFGQRDIEGFVGIGLLVICTIVTIIGYQVIVRAIEKKLNATE
;
A
#
# COMPACT_ATOMS: atom_id res chain seq x y z
N MET A 1 1.41 33.58 7.93
CA MET A 1 2.42 32.65 8.47
C MET A 1 2.75 31.64 7.38
N GLU A 2 4.03 31.39 7.13
CA GLU A 2 4.47 30.47 6.08
C GLU A 2 4.11 29.03 6.49
N ALA A 3 3.26 28.35 5.72
CA ALA A 3 2.84 26.99 6.07
C ALA A 3 4.04 26.04 5.92
N LYS A 4 4.46 25.42 7.01
CA LYS A 4 5.58 24.49 7.00
C LYS A 4 5.14 23.19 6.31
N ARG A 5 5.88 22.80 5.27
CA ARG A 5 5.58 21.64 4.41
C ARG A 5 6.53 20.48 4.70
N VAL A 6 6.06 19.26 4.49
CA VAL A 6 6.94 18.09 4.52
C VAL A 6 7.88 18.14 3.30
N PRO A 7 9.21 18.02 3.48
CA PRO A 7 10.15 18.00 2.36
C PRO A 7 9.86 16.88 1.36
N THR A 8 10.17 17.11 0.08
CA THR A 8 9.92 16.14 -1.01
C THR A 8 10.58 14.78 -0.75
N GLY A 9 11.80 14.76 -0.19
CA GLY A 9 12.47 13.50 0.16
C GLY A 9 11.71 12.66 1.18
N PHE A 10 11.16 13.29 2.23
CA PHE A 10 10.33 12.60 3.22
C PHE A 10 9.01 12.10 2.63
N ARG A 11 8.40 12.87 1.73
CA ARG A 11 7.18 12.45 1.01
C ARG A 11 7.42 11.18 0.19
N ILE A 12 8.55 11.10 -0.52
CA ILE A 12 8.94 9.92 -1.29
C ILE A 12 9.18 8.73 -0.35
N LEU A 13 9.94 8.93 0.74
CA LEU A 13 10.19 7.87 1.73
C LEU A 13 8.91 7.32 2.34
N ILE A 14 7.94 8.18 2.66
CA ILE A 14 6.61 7.75 3.16
C ILE A 14 5.91 6.87 2.11
N GLY A 15 5.88 7.32 0.86
CA GLY A 15 5.25 6.55 -0.22
C GLY A 15 5.89 5.18 -0.41
N VAL A 16 7.22 5.13 -0.50
CA VAL A 16 7.98 3.88 -0.64
C VAL A 16 7.78 2.96 0.56
N ALA A 17 7.80 3.51 1.78
CA ALA A 17 7.59 2.72 3.00
C ALA A 17 6.19 2.09 3.03
N ILE A 18 5.13 2.87 2.72
CA ILE A 18 3.76 2.33 2.66
C ILE A 18 3.67 1.24 1.60
N PHE A 19 4.23 1.47 0.41
CA PHE A 19 4.20 0.49 -0.67
C PHE A 19 4.87 -0.82 -0.25
N VAL A 20 6.11 -0.74 0.27
CA VAL A 20 6.89 -1.92 0.70
C VAL A 20 6.18 -2.67 1.82
N ILE A 21 5.69 -1.97 2.85
CA ILE A 21 4.99 -2.59 3.97
C ILE A 21 3.72 -3.30 3.47
N THR A 22 2.92 -2.63 2.64
CA THR A 22 1.68 -3.21 2.09
C THR A 22 1.98 -4.44 1.25
N PHE A 23 3.01 -4.36 0.41
CA PHE A 23 3.44 -5.46 -0.43
C PHE A 23 3.88 -6.66 0.42
N LEU A 24 4.70 -6.45 1.44
CA LEU A 24 5.16 -7.53 2.32
C LEU A 24 4.03 -8.20 3.10
N ILE A 25 2.98 -7.45 3.47
CA ILE A 25 1.82 -8.00 4.18
C ILE A 25 0.91 -8.78 3.23
N ALA A 26 0.61 -8.21 2.04
CA ALA A 26 -0.36 -8.77 1.11
C ALA A 26 0.21 -9.92 0.27
N ARG A 27 1.53 -9.92 0.04
CA ARG A 27 2.18 -10.92 -0.81
C ARG A 27 2.13 -12.29 -0.13
N PRO A 28 1.59 -13.33 -0.81
CA PRO A 28 1.78 -14.70 -0.35
C PRO A 28 3.29 -15.02 -0.44
N SER A 29 3.90 -15.27 0.70
CA SER A 29 5.34 -15.57 0.81
C SER A 29 5.52 -17.06 0.98
N ASP A 30 6.43 -17.69 0.24
CA ASP A 30 6.67 -19.13 0.36
C ASP A 30 7.41 -19.49 1.67
N PRO A 31 6.95 -20.52 2.41
CA PRO A 31 5.72 -21.28 2.20
C PRO A 31 4.48 -20.47 2.60
N SER A 32 3.54 -20.28 1.67
CA SER A 32 2.35 -19.47 1.93
C SER A 32 1.35 -20.25 2.79
N THR A 33 0.74 -19.58 3.76
CA THR A 33 -0.32 -20.18 4.57
C THR A 33 -1.53 -20.55 3.71
N GLN A 34 -2.26 -21.61 4.08
CA GLN A 34 -3.49 -22.01 3.36
C GLN A 34 -4.51 -20.86 3.28
N GLY A 35 -4.59 -20.02 4.30
CA GLY A 35 -5.46 -18.84 4.32
C GLY A 35 -5.12 -17.81 3.24
N GLN A 36 -3.83 -17.49 3.06
CA GLN A 36 -3.38 -16.57 2.00
C GLN A 36 -3.65 -17.14 0.61
N GLN A 37 -3.41 -18.44 0.40
CA GLN A 37 -3.73 -19.09 -0.88
C GLN A 37 -5.24 -19.04 -1.17
N ASN A 38 -6.07 -19.41 -0.20
CA ASN A 38 -7.52 -19.40 -0.36
C ASN A 38 -8.07 -18.01 -0.66
N PHE A 39 -7.53 -16.96 -0.04
CA PHE A 39 -7.91 -15.57 -0.32
C PHE A 39 -7.68 -15.21 -1.79
N TRP A 40 -6.48 -15.47 -2.30
CA TRP A 40 -6.12 -15.15 -3.68
C TRP A 40 -6.83 -16.02 -4.71
N ILE A 41 -7.00 -17.33 -4.44
CA ILE A 41 -7.75 -18.25 -5.29
C ILE A 41 -9.23 -17.83 -5.34
N PHE A 42 -9.82 -17.47 -4.20
CA PHE A 42 -11.21 -17.02 -4.12
C PHE A 42 -11.43 -15.75 -4.94
N LEU A 43 -10.54 -14.76 -4.78
CA LEU A 43 -10.59 -13.54 -5.59
C LEU A 43 -10.42 -13.85 -7.08
N ALA A 44 -9.41 -14.64 -7.47
CA ALA A 44 -9.21 -15.03 -8.86
C ALA A 44 -10.46 -15.67 -9.47
N ARG A 45 -11.15 -16.54 -8.71
CA ARG A 45 -12.42 -17.15 -9.13
C ARG A 45 -13.55 -16.15 -9.27
N ILE A 46 -13.69 -15.18 -8.36
CA ILE A 46 -14.69 -14.10 -8.48
C ILE A 46 -14.48 -13.31 -9.77
N PHE A 47 -13.22 -13.02 -10.11
CA PHE A 47 -12.85 -12.30 -11.33
C PHE A 47 -12.75 -13.19 -12.58
N GLY A 48 -13.14 -14.47 -12.49
CA GLY A 48 -13.14 -15.43 -13.60
C GLY A 48 -11.75 -15.76 -14.16
N GLN A 49 -10.68 -15.51 -13.39
CA GLN A 49 -9.30 -15.71 -13.83
C GLN A 49 -8.88 -17.17 -13.67
N ARG A 50 -8.31 -17.73 -14.75
CA ARG A 50 -7.68 -19.06 -14.74
C ARG A 50 -6.21 -19.01 -14.33
N ASP A 51 -5.53 -17.91 -14.65
CA ASP A 51 -4.15 -17.66 -14.24
C ASP A 51 -4.14 -16.97 -12.87
N ILE A 52 -4.01 -17.78 -11.82
CA ILE A 52 -4.03 -17.30 -10.44
C ILE A 52 -2.74 -16.54 -10.13
N GLU A 53 -1.58 -17.00 -10.62
CA GLU A 53 -0.28 -16.36 -10.35
C GLU A 53 -0.21 -14.97 -10.99
N GLY A 54 -0.61 -14.86 -12.25
CA GLY A 54 -0.71 -13.56 -12.94
C GLY A 54 -1.71 -12.62 -12.27
N PHE A 55 -2.87 -13.14 -11.85
CA PHE A 55 -3.86 -12.37 -11.11
C PHE A 55 -3.33 -11.85 -9.77
N VAL A 56 -2.61 -12.68 -9.02
CA VAL A 56 -1.98 -12.28 -7.75
C VAL A 56 -0.99 -11.14 -7.97
N GLY A 57 -0.13 -11.25 -8.99
CA GLY A 57 0.85 -10.21 -9.32
C GLY A 57 0.19 -8.86 -9.64
N ILE A 58 -0.80 -8.84 -10.52
CA ILE A 58 -1.51 -7.61 -10.90
C ILE A 58 -2.32 -7.08 -9.70
N GLY A 59 -3.01 -7.95 -8.98
CA GLY A 59 -3.79 -7.58 -7.80
C GLY A 59 -2.93 -6.94 -6.71
N LEU A 60 -1.73 -7.49 -6.47
CA LEU A 60 -0.74 -6.90 -5.55
C LEU A 60 -0.35 -5.49 -5.97
N LEU A 61 -0.02 -5.28 -7.25
CA LEU A 61 0.37 -3.96 -7.75
C LEU A 61 -0.76 -2.94 -7.58
N VAL A 62 -1.99 -3.33 -7.88
CA VAL A 62 -3.18 -2.47 -7.74
C VAL A 62 -3.42 -2.12 -6.27
N ILE A 63 -3.45 -3.12 -5.38
CA ILE A 63 -3.67 -2.91 -3.94
C ILE A 63 -2.58 -2.02 -3.36
N CYS A 64 -1.30 -2.32 -3.64
CA CYS A 64 -0.19 -1.54 -3.13
C CYS A 64 -0.25 -0.09 -3.61
N THR A 65 -0.62 0.14 -4.88
CA THR A 65 -0.76 1.49 -5.43
C THR A 65 -1.88 2.27 -4.75
N ILE A 66 -3.07 1.67 -4.61
CA ILE A 66 -4.22 2.33 -3.97
C ILE A 66 -3.91 2.66 -2.51
N VAL A 67 -3.40 1.70 -1.74
CA VAL A 67 -3.04 1.91 -0.34
C VAL A 67 -1.95 2.96 -0.20
N THR A 68 -0.95 2.97 -1.09
CA THR A 68 0.10 3.99 -1.10
C THR A 68 -0.47 5.38 -1.36
N ILE A 69 -1.32 5.56 -2.36
CA ILE A 69 -1.92 6.87 -2.68
C ILE A 69 -2.73 7.40 -1.49
N ILE A 70 -3.59 6.57 -0.90
CA ILE A 70 -4.45 6.97 0.22
C ILE A 70 -3.61 7.21 1.47
N GLY A 71 -2.77 6.25 1.86
CA GLY A 71 -1.94 6.32 3.05
C GLY A 71 -0.96 7.49 3.00
N TYR A 72 -0.35 7.75 1.84
CA TYR A 72 0.53 8.90 1.61
C TYR A 72 -0.17 10.21 1.93
N GLN A 73 -1.37 10.42 1.37
CA GLN A 73 -2.12 11.65 1.58
C GLN A 73 -2.49 11.84 3.05
N VAL A 74 -2.92 10.77 3.73
CA VAL A 74 -3.29 10.82 5.15
C VAL A 74 -2.08 11.16 6.02
N ILE A 75 -0.95 10.46 5.84
CA ILE A 75 0.25 10.66 6.66
C ILE A 75 0.83 12.06 6.44
N VAL A 76 0.99 12.50 5.19
CA VAL A 76 1.53 13.83 4.90
C VAL A 76 0.64 14.92 5.50
N ARG A 77 -0.68 14.82 5.34
CA ARG A 77 -1.62 15.79 5.95
C ARG A 77 -1.54 15.78 7.47
N ALA A 78 -1.42 14.61 8.10
CA ALA A 78 -1.29 14.50 9.54
C ALA A 78 0.00 15.16 10.05
N ILE A 79 1.12 14.93 9.38
CA ILE A 79 2.42 15.54 9.73
C ILE A 79 2.36 17.06 9.52
N GLU A 80 1.89 17.53 8.37
CA GLU A 80 1.75 18.98 8.11
C GLU A 80 0.83 19.64 9.13
N LYS A 81 -0.29 19.00 9.50
CA LYS A 81 -1.21 19.52 10.52
C LYS A 81 -0.54 19.63 11.89
N LYS A 82 0.23 18.61 12.31
CA LYS A 82 0.96 18.64 13.59
C LYS A 82 2.06 19.70 13.60
N LEU A 83 2.78 19.83 12.49
CA LEU A 83 3.87 20.77 12.33
C LEU A 83 3.41 22.23 12.43
N ASN A 84 2.26 22.55 11.85
CA ASN A 84 1.68 23.90 11.89
C ASN A 84 0.83 24.18 13.15
N ALA A 85 0.59 23.18 14.01
CA ALA A 85 -0.16 23.33 15.27
C ALA A 85 0.74 23.40 16.51
N THR A 86 2.05 23.28 16.32
CA THR A 86 3.06 23.32 17.39
C THR A 86 3.71 24.71 17.50
N GLU A 87 3.23 25.69 16.72
CA GLU A 87 3.46 27.13 16.87
C GLU A 87 2.15 27.81 17.29
#